data_AF-A0A8C4R310-F1
#
_entry.id   AF-A0A8C4R310-F1
#
_cell.length_a   1.000
_cell.length_b   1.000
_cell.length_c   1.000
_cell.angle_alpha   90.00
_cell.angle_beta   90.00
_cell.angle_gamma   90.00
#
_symmetry.space_group_name_H-M   'P 1'
#
loop_
_entity.id
_entity.type
_entity.pdbx_description
1 polymer ?
#
loop_
_entity_poly.entity_id
_entity_poly.type
_entity_poly.pdbx_seq_one_letter_code
_entity_poly.pdbx_strand_id
1 'polypeptide(L)'
;MRHLAGLLFVCRLTGVLVSILADVAYGACCVDDFTARALSADFLVHYGHSCLVPIDVTAGVRTLYVFVDIQIDVGHFVDTLQTNFEHGKRLSLLGTVQFLSALQVAVKHLSDRFHVSAPQQLPLSPGEVLGCTSPFLGKAADTDAIIFLGDGRFHLESVMISNPDVPAYRYDPFMKTLFRESYEHEAMLAARTAAVHQAAKATRWGLIQGTLGRQGSPNVFKYLEEQLEAKGLDFVTVLMSEIFPQKLALFPDIEVWVQVACPRLSIDWGSAFEKPLLTPYEAAVALEVVSWQTPYPMDFYSIRPLGPWAPRHPQHQPQQTKHSRDTRGCSARSEIPLTPQTDSSPSSTQPCSLIPSCSKGSSSSAL
;
A
#
# COMPACT_ATOMS: atom_id res chain seq x y z
N MET A 1 -6.52 1.48 -24.06
CA MET A 1 -6.48 2.43 -25.21
C MET A 1 -7.45 3.61 -25.11
N ARG A 2 -8.68 3.50 -24.56
CA ARG A 2 -9.60 4.65 -24.41
C ARG A 2 -9.10 5.78 -23.48
N HIS A 3 -8.23 5.48 -22.51
CA HIS A 3 -7.67 6.49 -21.59
C HIS A 3 -6.47 7.29 -22.16
N LEU A 4 -5.70 6.73 -23.11
CA LEU A 4 -4.56 7.45 -23.71
C LEU A 4 -5.02 8.62 -24.58
N ALA A 5 -6.17 8.48 -25.26
CA ALA A 5 -6.79 9.55 -26.03
C ALA A 5 -7.18 10.75 -25.13
N GLY A 6 -7.55 10.49 -23.87
CA GLY A 6 -7.84 11.55 -22.89
C GLY A 6 -6.60 12.34 -22.46
N LEU A 7 -5.42 11.72 -22.39
CA LEU A 7 -4.18 12.39 -22.00
C LEU A 7 -3.64 13.32 -23.11
N LEU A 8 -3.72 12.90 -24.38
CA LEU A 8 -3.42 13.77 -25.51
C LEU A 8 -4.39 14.96 -25.62
N PHE A 9 -5.61 14.80 -25.11
CA PHE A 9 -6.60 15.87 -25.01
C PHE A 9 -6.24 16.89 -23.91
N VAL A 10 -5.68 16.44 -22.77
CA VAL A 10 -5.19 17.34 -21.71
C VAL A 10 -4.13 18.29 -22.23
N CYS A 11 -3.11 17.80 -22.95
CA CYS A 11 -2.09 18.67 -23.56
C CYS A 11 -2.69 19.79 -24.42
N ARG A 12 -3.70 19.46 -25.22
CA ARG A 12 -4.32 20.41 -26.17
C ARG A 12 -5.16 21.48 -25.48
N LEU A 13 -5.76 21.19 -24.32
CA LEU A 13 -6.64 22.12 -23.63
C LEU A 13 -5.94 22.98 -22.58
N THR A 14 -4.88 22.48 -21.94
CA THR A 14 -4.25 23.16 -20.81
C THR A 14 -2.91 23.80 -21.14
N GLY A 15 -2.34 23.51 -22.32
CA GLY A 15 -0.99 23.95 -22.67
C GLY A 15 0.12 23.27 -21.84
N VAL A 16 -0.21 22.20 -21.12
CA VAL A 16 0.73 21.44 -20.28
C VAL A 16 1.40 20.34 -21.10
N LEU A 17 2.72 20.20 -20.98
CA LEU A 17 3.45 19.06 -21.50
C LEU A 17 3.14 17.82 -20.65
N VAL A 18 2.61 16.78 -21.27
CA VAL A 18 2.31 15.51 -20.58
C VAL A 18 3.30 14.45 -21.05
N SER A 19 4.01 13.86 -20.08
CA SER A 19 4.84 12.67 -20.26
C SER A 19 4.14 11.48 -19.63
N ILE A 20 4.18 10.33 -20.30
CA ILE A 20 3.65 9.07 -19.78
C ILE A 20 4.82 8.24 -19.29
N LEU A 21 4.86 7.94 -17.98
CA LEU A 21 5.76 6.93 -17.43
C LEU A 21 5.23 5.57 -17.85
N ALA A 22 5.93 4.93 -18.80
CA ALA A 22 5.51 3.67 -19.41
C ALA A 22 6.12 2.43 -18.75
N ASP A 23 6.82 2.62 -17.62
CA ASP A 23 7.29 1.52 -16.78
C ASP A 23 6.14 0.83 -16.03
N VAL A 24 6.44 -0.34 -15.48
CA VAL A 24 5.48 -1.15 -14.73
C VAL A 24 5.04 -0.45 -13.43
N ALA A 25 3.73 -0.43 -13.18
CA ALA A 25 3.16 0.03 -11.93
C ALA A 25 2.20 -1.04 -11.38
N TYR A 26 2.70 -1.86 -10.43
CA TYR A 26 1.92 -2.93 -9.81
C TYR A 26 0.99 -2.45 -8.68
N GLY A 27 1.26 -1.28 -8.11
CA GLY A 27 0.59 -0.79 -6.91
C GLY A 27 0.93 0.65 -6.58
N ALA A 28 0.36 1.18 -5.49
CA ALA A 28 0.74 2.49 -4.93
C ALA A 28 2.21 2.55 -4.50
N CYS A 29 2.79 1.41 -4.14
CA CYS A 29 4.21 1.31 -3.82
C CYS A 29 5.12 1.55 -5.03
N CYS A 30 4.60 1.54 -6.26
CA CYS A 30 5.35 1.80 -7.49
C CYS A 30 5.24 3.26 -7.96
N VAL A 31 4.78 4.19 -7.10
CA VAL A 31 4.79 5.61 -7.46
C VAL A 31 6.21 6.03 -7.86
N ASP A 32 6.35 6.59 -9.07
CA ASP A 32 7.64 6.90 -9.66
C ASP A 32 7.93 8.41 -9.60
N ASP A 33 8.04 8.89 -8.36
CA ASP A 33 8.41 10.28 -8.08
C ASP A 33 9.89 10.56 -8.39
N PHE A 34 10.74 9.51 -8.44
CA PHE A 34 12.15 9.63 -8.80
C PHE A 34 12.35 10.03 -10.27
N THR A 35 11.71 9.32 -11.20
CA THR A 35 11.79 9.67 -12.62
C THR A 35 11.11 11.00 -12.89
N ALA A 36 9.94 11.25 -12.28
CA ALA A 36 9.26 12.53 -12.42
C ALA A 36 10.17 13.71 -11.99
N ARG A 37 10.92 13.56 -10.90
CA ARG A 37 11.87 14.57 -10.45
C ARG A 37 13.07 14.71 -11.39
N ALA A 38 13.62 13.60 -11.89
CA ALA A 38 14.72 13.62 -12.85
C ALA A 38 14.35 14.33 -14.16
N LEU A 39 13.08 14.23 -14.56
CA LEU A 39 12.52 14.95 -15.71
C LEU A 39 12.12 16.40 -15.39
N SER A 40 12.35 16.87 -14.16
CA SER A 40 11.92 18.18 -13.68
C SER A 40 10.41 18.42 -13.88
N ALA A 41 9.59 17.38 -13.70
CA ALA A 41 8.15 17.49 -13.79
C ALA A 41 7.58 18.29 -12.61
N ASP A 42 6.69 19.24 -12.88
CA ASP A 42 6.03 20.04 -11.85
C ASP A 42 4.99 19.26 -11.02
N PHE A 43 4.51 18.15 -11.60
CA PHE A 43 3.37 17.38 -11.09
C PHE A 43 3.38 15.94 -11.59
N LEU A 44 3.05 14.99 -10.70
CA LEU A 44 2.88 13.57 -10.99
C LEU A 44 1.43 13.16 -10.72
N VAL A 45 0.83 12.38 -11.63
CA VAL A 45 -0.51 11.80 -11.44
C VAL A 45 -0.39 10.28 -11.40
N HIS A 46 -0.72 9.67 -10.26
CA HIS A 46 -0.71 8.22 -10.06
C HIS A 46 -2.13 7.67 -10.02
N TYR A 47 -2.50 6.85 -11.00
CA TYR A 47 -3.86 6.32 -11.12
C TYR A 47 -4.04 4.96 -10.41
N GLY A 48 -5.27 4.71 -9.95
CA GLY A 48 -5.78 3.38 -9.63
C GLY A 48 -5.57 2.89 -8.19
N HIS A 49 -4.69 3.51 -7.41
CA HIS A 49 -4.29 3.00 -6.09
C HIS A 49 -4.43 4.04 -4.97
N SER A 50 -4.71 3.58 -3.74
CA SER A 50 -4.73 4.38 -2.51
C SER A 50 -3.37 5.06 -2.25
N CYS A 51 -3.35 6.16 -1.50
CA CYS A 51 -2.12 6.88 -1.16
C CYS A 51 -1.33 6.17 -0.05
N LEU A 52 -0.90 4.92 -0.31
CA LEU A 52 -0.08 4.13 0.61
C LEU A 52 1.25 4.83 0.95
N VAL A 53 1.84 5.46 -0.07
CA VAL A 53 3.05 6.26 0.05
C VAL A 53 2.63 7.70 0.35
N PRO A 54 2.97 8.24 1.52
CA PRO A 54 2.63 9.61 1.89
C PRO A 54 3.15 10.64 0.88
N ILE A 55 2.37 11.68 0.57
CA ILE A 55 2.75 12.67 -0.45
C ILE A 55 3.96 13.51 -0.01
N ASP A 56 4.14 13.70 1.29
CA ASP A 56 5.31 14.38 1.87
C ASP A 56 6.63 13.65 1.61
N VAL A 57 6.61 12.33 1.38
CA VAL A 57 7.82 11.59 1.00
C VAL A 57 8.14 11.65 -0.49
N THR A 58 7.21 12.11 -1.34
CA THR A 58 7.45 12.40 -2.78
C THR A 58 8.16 13.74 -2.96
N ALA A 59 9.24 13.94 -2.20
CA ALA A 59 9.93 15.22 -2.09
C ALA A 59 10.53 15.68 -3.43
N GLY A 60 10.03 16.81 -3.90
CA GLY A 60 10.46 17.45 -5.15
C GLY A 60 9.45 17.38 -6.29
N VAL A 61 8.37 16.59 -6.17
CA VAL A 61 7.29 16.54 -7.17
C VAL A 61 5.94 16.47 -6.47
N ARG A 62 5.04 17.41 -6.81
CA ARG A 62 3.66 17.37 -6.29
C ARG A 62 2.94 16.17 -6.89
N THR A 63 2.45 15.27 -6.05
CA THR A 63 1.83 14.02 -6.50
C THR A 63 0.33 14.00 -6.20
N LEU A 64 -0.47 13.67 -7.20
CA LEU A 64 -1.90 13.41 -7.08
C LEU A 64 -2.20 11.93 -7.31
N TYR A 65 -2.78 11.30 -6.29
CA TYR A 65 -3.37 9.98 -6.43
C TYR A 65 -4.80 10.12 -6.94
N VAL A 66 -5.11 9.45 -8.06
CA VAL A 66 -6.46 9.36 -8.60
C VAL A 66 -7.00 7.97 -8.30
N PHE A 67 -7.80 7.89 -7.25
CA PHE A 67 -8.50 6.66 -6.86
C PHE A 67 -9.59 6.33 -7.87
N VAL A 68 -9.77 5.04 -8.14
CA VAL A 68 -10.85 4.54 -8.98
C VAL A 68 -11.84 3.85 -8.06
N ASP A 69 -13.07 4.38 -7.98
CA ASP A 69 -14.18 3.79 -7.25
C ASP A 69 -15.07 3.05 -8.25
N ILE A 70 -15.18 1.73 -8.11
CA ILE A 70 -15.97 0.88 -9.01
C ILE A 70 -17.36 0.70 -8.42
N GLN A 71 -18.36 1.18 -9.15
CA GLN A 71 -19.76 1.00 -8.79
C GLN A 71 -20.20 -0.44 -9.04
N ILE A 72 -20.85 -1.05 -8.05
CA ILE A 72 -21.37 -2.42 -8.12
C ILE A 72 -22.82 -2.47 -7.63
N ASP A 73 -23.47 -3.59 -7.90
CA ASP A 73 -24.78 -3.91 -7.35
C ASP A 73 -24.65 -4.37 -5.88
N VAL A 74 -24.68 -3.40 -4.95
CA VAL A 74 -24.57 -3.66 -3.51
C VAL A 74 -25.75 -4.47 -2.98
N GLY A 75 -26.95 -4.27 -3.55
CA GLY A 75 -28.15 -5.03 -3.17
C GLY A 75 -27.93 -6.52 -3.41
N HIS A 76 -27.50 -6.89 -4.61
CA HIS A 76 -27.18 -8.27 -4.93
C HIS A 76 -26.08 -8.85 -4.02
N PHE A 77 -25.03 -8.07 -3.71
CA PHE A 77 -23.98 -8.52 -2.79
C PHE A 77 -24.53 -8.83 -1.40
N VAL A 78 -25.35 -7.93 -0.84
CA VAL A 78 -26.01 -8.11 0.46
C VAL A 78 -26.92 -9.34 0.44
N ASP A 79 -27.79 -9.46 -0.56
CA ASP A 79 -28.73 -10.58 -0.71
C ASP A 79 -27.99 -11.92 -0.84
N THR A 80 -26.87 -11.94 -1.55
CA THR A 80 -26.01 -13.12 -1.69
C THR A 80 -25.50 -13.58 -0.32
N LEU A 81 -24.99 -12.68 0.51
CA LEU A 81 -24.51 -13.03 1.85
C LEU A 81 -25.65 -13.46 2.77
N GLN A 82 -26.80 -12.75 2.72
CA GLN A 82 -27.98 -13.12 3.49
C GLN A 82 -28.53 -14.50 3.13
N THR A 83 -28.39 -14.91 1.87
CA THR A 83 -28.85 -16.23 1.40
C THR A 83 -27.90 -17.35 1.81
N ASN A 84 -26.59 -17.10 1.85
CA ASN A 84 -25.58 -18.13 2.04
C ASN A 84 -25.09 -18.28 3.49
N PHE A 85 -25.37 -17.32 4.38
CA PHE A 85 -24.94 -17.35 5.77
C PHE A 85 -26.12 -17.27 6.75
N GLU A 86 -26.01 -18.04 7.84
CA GLU A 86 -26.99 -18.05 8.93
C GLU A 86 -27.00 -16.72 9.70
N HIS A 87 -28.16 -16.35 10.25
CA HIS A 87 -28.29 -15.15 11.09
C HIS A 87 -27.33 -15.20 12.29
N GLY A 88 -26.74 -14.05 12.64
CA GLY A 88 -25.84 -13.91 13.79
C GLY A 88 -24.40 -14.36 13.55
N LYS A 89 -24.05 -14.80 12.33
CA LYS A 89 -22.63 -15.05 11.99
C LYS A 89 -21.81 -13.77 12.04
N ARG A 90 -20.53 -13.93 12.36
CA ARG A 90 -19.53 -12.85 12.39
C ARG A 90 -18.76 -12.81 11.09
N LEU A 91 -19.01 -11.76 10.32
CA LEU A 91 -18.46 -11.61 8.98
C LEU A 91 -17.44 -10.47 8.98
N SER A 92 -16.22 -10.79 8.55
CA SER A 92 -15.16 -9.78 8.33
C SER A 92 -15.15 -9.41 6.86
N LEU A 93 -15.64 -8.22 6.54
CA LEU A 93 -15.71 -7.70 5.17
C LEU A 93 -14.42 -6.97 4.82
N LEU A 94 -13.77 -7.44 3.76
CA LEU A 94 -12.50 -6.92 3.25
C LEU A 94 -12.57 -6.72 1.73
N GLY A 95 -11.71 -5.88 1.16
CA GLY A 95 -11.70 -5.59 -0.28
C GLY A 95 -10.48 -4.77 -0.69
N THR A 96 -10.34 -4.56 -2.00
CA THR A 96 -9.37 -3.59 -2.52
C THR A 96 -9.93 -2.17 -2.42
N VAL A 97 -9.05 -1.18 -2.54
CA VAL A 97 -9.42 0.25 -2.54
C VAL A 97 -10.58 0.57 -3.49
N GLN A 98 -10.68 -0.12 -4.63
CA GLN A 98 -11.67 0.18 -5.65
C GLN A 98 -13.12 -0.15 -5.25
N PHE A 99 -13.32 -0.99 -4.24
CA PHE A 99 -14.64 -1.43 -3.81
C PHE A 99 -15.02 -0.96 -2.40
N LEU A 100 -14.18 -0.14 -1.76
CA LEU A 100 -14.39 0.25 -0.36
C LEU A 100 -15.69 1.00 -0.13
N SER A 101 -16.08 1.90 -1.04
CA SER A 101 -17.34 2.64 -0.91
C SER A 101 -18.54 1.68 -0.83
N ALA A 102 -18.58 0.71 -1.75
CA ALA A 102 -19.61 -0.34 -1.78
C ALA A 102 -19.56 -1.24 -0.54
N LEU A 103 -18.36 -1.61 -0.10
CA LEU A 103 -18.14 -2.42 1.09
C LEU A 103 -18.70 -1.73 2.35
N GLN A 104 -18.44 -0.43 2.52
CA GLN A 104 -18.94 0.32 3.67
C GLN A 104 -20.48 0.47 3.67
N VAL A 105 -21.11 0.53 2.49
CA VAL A 105 -22.58 0.47 2.38
C VAL A 105 -23.09 -0.92 2.78
N ALA A 106 -22.45 -1.98 2.29
CA ALA A 106 -22.82 -3.36 2.62
C ALA A 106 -22.73 -3.64 4.12
N VAL A 107 -21.67 -3.16 4.79
CA VAL A 107 -21.51 -3.28 6.26
C VAL A 107 -22.73 -2.75 7.00
N LYS A 108 -23.26 -1.58 6.60
CA LYS A 108 -24.45 -0.98 7.21
C LYS A 108 -25.70 -1.85 7.01
N HIS A 109 -25.94 -2.32 5.79
CA HIS A 109 -27.12 -3.14 5.48
C HIS A 109 -27.09 -4.54 6.09
N LEU A 110 -25.89 -5.09 6.33
CA LEU A 110 -25.72 -6.43 6.90
C LEU A 110 -25.72 -6.43 8.43
N SER A 111 -25.54 -5.28 9.08
CA SER A 111 -25.42 -5.15 10.54
C SER A 111 -26.69 -5.58 11.30
N ASP A 112 -27.86 -5.53 10.66
CA ASP A 112 -29.13 -5.95 11.28
C ASP A 112 -29.23 -7.49 11.42
N ARG A 113 -28.49 -8.23 10.60
CA ARG A 113 -28.59 -9.70 10.48
C ARG A 113 -27.32 -10.43 10.91
N PHE A 114 -26.18 -9.77 10.83
CA PHE A 114 -24.86 -10.35 11.08
C PHE A 114 -24.05 -9.45 12.00
N HIS A 115 -23.09 -10.04 12.71
CA HIS A 115 -22.05 -9.28 13.41
C HIS A 115 -20.95 -8.91 12.40
N VAL A 116 -21.12 -7.78 11.73
CA VAL A 116 -20.21 -7.36 10.66
C VAL A 116 -19.09 -6.48 11.19
N SER A 117 -17.87 -6.74 10.73
CA SER A 117 -16.75 -5.83 10.92
C SER A 117 -16.05 -5.54 9.59
N ALA A 118 -15.39 -4.37 9.51
CA ALA A 118 -14.46 -4.02 8.45
C ALA A 118 -13.07 -3.80 9.07
N PRO A 119 -12.31 -4.89 9.31
CA PRO A 119 -11.02 -4.82 10.00
C PRO A 119 -10.04 -3.88 9.29
N GLN A 120 -9.17 -3.22 10.07
CA GLN A 120 -8.23 -2.23 9.56
C GLN A 120 -6.81 -2.53 9.99
N GLN A 121 -5.90 -2.62 9.02
CA GLN A 121 -4.46 -2.60 9.25
C GLN A 121 -3.91 -1.24 8.80
N LEU A 122 -3.59 -0.37 9.75
CA LEU A 122 -3.10 0.98 9.44
C LEU A 122 -1.76 0.91 8.67
N PRO A 123 -1.57 1.74 7.63
CA PRO A 123 -2.32 2.96 7.32
C PRO A 123 -3.52 2.78 6.37
N LEU A 124 -3.89 1.54 6.04
CA LEU A 124 -4.99 1.27 5.10
C LEU A 124 -6.33 1.69 5.69
N SER A 125 -7.31 1.91 4.82
CA SER A 125 -8.69 2.24 5.21
C SER A 125 -9.38 1.03 5.87
N PRO A 126 -10.46 1.23 6.66
CA PRO A 126 -11.23 0.10 7.19
C PRO A 126 -11.77 -0.80 6.08
N GLY A 127 -11.52 -2.09 6.17
CA GLY A 127 -11.88 -3.08 5.15
C GLY A 127 -10.87 -3.18 3.99
N GLU A 128 -9.86 -2.31 3.91
CA GLU A 128 -8.87 -2.33 2.83
C GLU A 128 -7.75 -3.33 3.13
N VAL A 129 -7.37 -4.10 2.10
CA VAL A 129 -6.24 -5.02 2.17
C VAL A 129 -5.31 -4.89 0.97
N LEU A 130 -4.02 -5.09 1.19
CA LEU A 130 -2.98 -5.17 0.18
C LEU A 130 -2.44 -6.59 0.09
N GLY A 131 -1.82 -6.95 -1.05
CA GLY A 131 -1.13 -8.23 -1.17
C GLY A 131 0.03 -8.41 -0.19
N CYS A 132 0.57 -7.32 0.35
CA CYS A 132 1.70 -7.29 1.28
C CYS A 132 1.33 -6.83 2.70
N THR A 133 0.07 -6.44 2.95
CA THR A 133 -0.36 -5.90 4.25
C THR A 133 -1.83 -6.21 4.48
N SER A 134 -2.12 -7.02 5.49
CA SER A 134 -3.47 -7.47 5.84
C SER A 134 -3.68 -7.43 7.36
N PRO A 135 -4.95 -7.36 7.82
CA PRO A 135 -5.26 -7.47 9.23
C PRO A 135 -5.18 -8.92 9.71
N PHE A 136 -4.66 -9.09 10.93
CA PHE A 136 -4.86 -10.31 11.69
C PHE A 136 -6.21 -10.24 12.41
N LEU A 137 -7.07 -11.23 12.19
CA LEU A 137 -8.47 -11.25 12.65
C LEU A 137 -8.64 -11.91 14.01
N GLY A 138 -7.54 -12.27 14.69
CA GLY A 138 -7.57 -12.94 15.98
C GLY A 138 -7.68 -14.45 15.85
N LYS A 139 -8.21 -15.10 16.89
CA LYS A 139 -8.44 -16.55 16.88
C LYS A 139 -9.71 -16.85 16.08
N ALA A 140 -9.84 -18.04 15.49
CA ALA A 140 -11.05 -18.48 14.78
C ALA A 140 -12.36 -18.31 15.59
N ALA A 141 -12.23 -18.22 16.91
CA ALA A 141 -13.32 -17.91 17.81
C ALA A 141 -13.87 -16.48 17.70
N ASP A 142 -13.33 -15.57 16.88
CA ASP A 142 -13.75 -14.16 16.75
C ASP A 142 -14.39 -13.80 15.40
N THR A 143 -14.16 -14.60 14.36
CA THR A 143 -14.68 -14.38 13.00
C THR A 143 -15.11 -15.72 12.40
N ASP A 144 -16.34 -15.80 11.89
CA ASP A 144 -16.87 -17.05 11.30
C ASP A 144 -16.55 -17.17 9.81
N ALA A 145 -16.44 -16.04 9.10
CA ALA A 145 -16.03 -16.00 7.70
C ALA A 145 -15.36 -14.68 7.30
N ILE A 146 -14.36 -14.78 6.43
CA ILE A 146 -13.81 -13.67 5.66
C ILE A 146 -14.66 -13.53 4.39
N ILE A 147 -15.19 -12.33 4.15
CA ILE A 147 -15.88 -11.98 2.91
C ILE A 147 -15.06 -10.93 2.18
N PHE A 148 -14.45 -11.34 1.08
CA PHE A 148 -13.64 -10.47 0.23
C PHE A 148 -14.44 -10.00 -0.98
N LEU A 149 -14.54 -8.68 -1.17
CA LEU A 149 -15.17 -8.06 -2.32
C LEU A 149 -14.12 -7.71 -3.37
N GLY A 150 -14.11 -8.44 -4.49
CA GLY A 150 -13.19 -8.21 -5.60
C GLY A 150 -13.08 -9.37 -6.60
N ASP A 151 -12.45 -9.10 -7.74
CA ASP A 151 -12.37 -9.97 -8.93
C ASP A 151 -11.08 -10.80 -9.02
N GLY A 152 -10.34 -10.95 -7.92
CA GLY A 152 -9.10 -11.72 -7.90
C GLY A 152 -8.72 -12.23 -6.51
N ARG A 153 -7.76 -13.16 -6.48
CA ARG A 153 -7.34 -13.85 -5.24
C ARG A 153 -6.13 -13.19 -4.56
N PHE A 154 -5.28 -12.48 -5.29
CA PHE A 154 -4.02 -11.93 -4.79
C PHE A 154 -4.17 -11.18 -3.45
N HIS A 155 -5.12 -10.28 -3.33
CA HIS A 155 -5.36 -9.52 -2.11
C HIS A 155 -6.02 -10.33 -0.99
N LEU A 156 -6.91 -11.27 -1.35
CA LEU A 156 -7.51 -12.18 -0.39
C LEU A 156 -6.48 -13.15 0.19
N GLU A 157 -5.53 -13.62 -0.62
CA GLU A 157 -4.48 -14.53 -0.20
C GLU A 157 -3.63 -13.96 0.93
N SER A 158 -3.35 -12.65 0.96
CA SER A 158 -2.63 -12.05 2.08
C SER A 158 -3.41 -12.16 3.40
N VAL A 159 -4.74 -12.08 3.34
CA VAL A 159 -5.61 -12.28 4.50
C VAL A 159 -5.64 -13.76 4.88
N MET A 160 -5.75 -14.66 3.89
CA MET A 160 -5.77 -16.11 4.14
C MET A 160 -4.45 -16.57 4.78
N ILE A 161 -3.29 -16.09 4.29
CA ILE A 161 -1.96 -16.41 4.82
C ILE A 161 -1.87 -16.07 6.31
N SER A 162 -2.34 -14.89 6.71
CA SER A 162 -2.30 -14.45 8.11
C SER A 162 -3.46 -14.99 8.96
N ASN A 163 -4.46 -15.64 8.37
CA ASN A 163 -5.66 -16.13 9.07
C ASN A 163 -6.07 -17.53 8.54
N PRO A 164 -5.22 -18.56 8.70
CA PRO A 164 -5.41 -19.87 8.10
C PRO A 164 -6.69 -20.60 8.54
N ASP A 165 -7.15 -20.33 9.76
CA ASP A 165 -8.25 -21.07 10.39
C ASP A 165 -9.63 -20.47 10.08
N VAL A 166 -9.71 -19.34 9.37
CA VAL A 166 -10.98 -18.65 9.08
C VAL A 166 -11.42 -18.94 7.64
N PRO A 167 -12.62 -19.51 7.41
CA PRO A 167 -13.13 -19.75 6.07
C PRO A 167 -13.20 -18.45 5.24
N ALA A 168 -12.61 -18.49 4.04
CA ALA A 168 -12.57 -17.35 3.14
C ALA A 168 -13.53 -17.51 1.96
N TYR A 169 -14.22 -16.42 1.65
CA TYR A 169 -15.11 -16.32 0.50
C TYR A 169 -14.79 -15.06 -0.29
N ARG A 170 -14.83 -15.17 -1.61
CA ARG A 170 -14.65 -14.06 -2.53
C ARG A 170 -15.94 -13.82 -3.30
N TYR A 171 -16.51 -12.64 -3.17
CA TYR A 171 -17.59 -12.19 -4.03
C TYR A 171 -17.01 -11.41 -5.21
N ASP A 172 -17.22 -11.93 -6.40
CA ASP A 172 -16.88 -11.27 -7.65
C ASP A 172 -18.06 -10.39 -8.11
N PRO A 173 -17.93 -9.06 -8.11
CA PRO A 173 -19.04 -8.17 -8.43
C PRO A 173 -19.40 -8.15 -9.92
N PHE A 174 -18.50 -8.59 -10.80
CA PHE A 174 -18.76 -8.65 -12.24
C PHE A 174 -19.46 -9.94 -12.61
N MET A 175 -19.04 -11.07 -12.03
CA MET A 175 -19.70 -12.36 -12.19
C MET A 175 -20.94 -12.53 -11.31
N LYS A 176 -21.14 -11.62 -10.33
CA LYS A 176 -22.19 -11.71 -9.30
C LYS A 176 -22.20 -13.08 -8.60
N THR A 177 -21.02 -13.60 -8.30
CA THR A 177 -20.86 -14.97 -7.77
C THR A 177 -20.00 -14.95 -6.50
N LEU A 178 -20.46 -15.66 -5.47
CA LEU A 178 -19.69 -15.91 -4.24
C LEU A 178 -18.94 -17.24 -4.38
N PHE A 179 -17.62 -17.18 -4.34
CA PHE A 179 -16.74 -18.34 -4.35
C PHE A 179 -16.25 -18.63 -2.94
N ARG A 180 -16.17 -19.91 -2.58
CA ARG A 180 -15.39 -20.34 -1.41
C ARG A 180 -13.95 -20.54 -1.84
N GLU A 181 -13.04 -19.86 -1.18
CA GLU A 181 -11.62 -19.85 -1.52
C GLU A 181 -10.84 -20.63 -0.47
N SER A 182 -9.82 -21.36 -0.92
CA SER A 182 -8.85 -22.06 -0.06
C SER A 182 -7.44 -21.63 -0.44
N TYR A 183 -6.51 -21.79 0.49
CA TYR A 183 -5.09 -21.53 0.28
C TYR A 183 -4.29 -22.76 0.71
N GLU A 184 -3.25 -23.10 -0.04
CA GLU A 184 -2.40 -24.25 0.27
C GLU A 184 -1.35 -23.87 1.31
N HIS A 185 -1.79 -23.63 2.56
CA HIS A 185 -0.91 -23.18 3.64
C HIS A 185 0.23 -24.14 3.91
N GLU A 186 -0.02 -25.44 3.96
CA GLU A 186 1.02 -26.44 4.22
C GLU A 186 2.11 -26.41 3.15
N ALA A 187 1.73 -26.35 1.87
CA ALA A 187 2.67 -26.27 0.75
C ALA A 187 3.48 -24.97 0.80
N MET A 188 2.82 -23.84 1.03
CA MET A 188 3.48 -22.54 1.16
C MET A 188 4.47 -22.56 2.33
N LEU A 189 4.03 -22.94 3.53
CA LEU A 189 4.87 -22.99 4.73
C LEU A 189 6.05 -23.95 4.55
N ALA A 190 5.83 -25.14 3.99
CA ALA A 190 6.91 -26.09 3.70
C ALA A 190 7.95 -25.50 2.76
N ALA A 191 7.53 -24.84 1.68
CA ALA A 191 8.43 -24.18 0.73
C ALA A 191 9.22 -23.04 1.39
N ARG A 192 8.56 -22.19 2.18
CA ARG A 192 9.22 -21.06 2.87
C ARG A 192 10.18 -21.54 3.97
N THR A 193 9.79 -22.54 4.75
CA THR A 193 10.65 -23.15 5.78
C THR A 193 11.88 -23.82 5.14
N ALA A 194 11.71 -24.54 4.02
CA ALA A 194 12.83 -25.12 3.29
C ALA A 194 13.81 -24.04 2.79
N ALA A 195 13.31 -22.93 2.24
CA ALA A 195 14.12 -21.80 1.80
C ALA A 195 14.93 -21.18 2.96
N VAL A 196 14.28 -20.98 4.12
CA VAL A 196 14.94 -20.46 5.34
C VAL A 196 16.00 -21.42 5.87
N HIS A 197 15.72 -22.73 5.92
CA HIS A 197 16.70 -23.72 6.37
C HIS A 197 17.88 -23.88 5.42
N GLN A 198 17.66 -23.70 4.11
CA GLN A 198 18.75 -23.67 3.14
C GLN A 198 19.61 -22.41 3.32
N ALA A 199 18.97 -21.24 3.49
CA ALA A 199 19.64 -19.97 3.72
C ALA A 199 20.49 -19.96 5.00
N ALA A 200 20.02 -20.58 6.09
CA ALA A 200 20.74 -20.65 7.35
C ALA A 200 22.12 -21.35 7.24
N LYS A 201 22.37 -22.11 6.15
CA LYS A 201 23.64 -22.79 5.88
C LYS A 201 24.54 -22.01 4.91
N ALA A 202 24.04 -20.93 4.33
CA ALA A 202 24.75 -20.14 3.33
C ALA A 202 25.80 -19.24 3.98
N THR A 203 26.95 -19.14 3.31
CA THR A 203 28.08 -18.30 3.69
C THR A 203 28.16 -17.01 2.87
N ARG A 204 27.61 -17.03 1.64
CA ARG A 204 27.58 -15.87 0.75
C ARG A 204 26.15 -15.48 0.37
N TRP A 205 25.77 -14.27 0.78
CA TRP A 205 24.42 -13.72 0.65
C TRP A 205 24.36 -12.64 -0.43
N GLY A 206 23.22 -12.53 -1.09
CA GLY A 206 22.89 -11.41 -1.96
C GLY A 206 21.78 -10.58 -1.34
N LEU A 207 22.03 -9.30 -1.12
CA LEU A 207 21.06 -8.38 -0.54
C LEU A 207 20.54 -7.42 -1.61
N ILE A 208 19.24 -7.51 -1.92
CA ILE A 208 18.60 -6.73 -2.98
C ILE A 208 17.83 -5.56 -2.38
N GLN A 209 18.15 -4.34 -2.82
CA GLN A 209 17.35 -3.16 -2.57
C GLN A 209 16.44 -2.90 -3.78
N GLY A 210 15.13 -2.96 -3.56
CA GLY A 210 14.14 -2.62 -4.57
C GLY A 210 14.19 -1.14 -4.95
N THR A 211 14.33 -0.84 -6.25
CA THR A 211 14.34 0.53 -6.76
C THR A 211 13.08 0.90 -7.56
N LEU A 212 12.13 -0.03 -7.71
CA LEU A 212 10.84 0.26 -8.34
C LEU A 212 9.95 1.07 -7.38
N GLY A 213 9.79 2.36 -7.68
CA GLY A 213 9.09 3.31 -6.84
C GLY A 213 9.59 3.28 -5.40
N ARG A 214 8.68 3.05 -4.45
CA ARG A 214 8.91 2.98 -3.00
C ARG A 214 8.71 1.58 -2.42
N GLN A 215 8.95 0.53 -3.22
CA GLN A 215 8.93 -0.85 -2.72
C GLN A 215 10.08 -1.14 -1.75
N GLY A 216 11.28 -0.65 -2.07
CA GLY A 216 12.44 -0.81 -1.20
C GLY A 216 12.44 0.11 0.01
N SER A 217 13.25 -0.24 1.01
CA SER A 217 13.37 0.51 2.25
C SER A 217 14.85 0.55 2.66
N PRO A 218 15.54 1.70 2.49
CA PRO A 218 16.93 1.84 2.90
C PRO A 218 17.18 1.51 4.37
N ASN A 219 16.19 1.75 5.24
CA ASN A 219 16.31 1.44 6.67
C ASN A 219 16.27 -0.06 6.95
N VAL A 220 15.36 -0.80 6.28
CA VAL A 220 15.30 -2.26 6.39
C VAL A 220 16.53 -2.90 5.77
N PHE A 221 16.97 -2.35 4.63
CA PHE A 221 18.20 -2.75 3.97
C PHE A 221 19.40 -2.64 4.90
N LYS A 222 19.62 -1.45 5.48
CA LYS A 222 20.69 -1.20 6.44
C LYS A 222 20.61 -2.12 7.66
N TYR A 223 19.40 -2.34 8.19
CA TYR A 223 19.21 -3.28 9.30
C TYR A 223 19.69 -4.70 8.93
N LEU A 224 19.38 -5.18 7.73
CA LEU A 224 19.81 -6.50 7.26
C LEU A 224 21.33 -6.55 7.02
N GLU A 225 21.94 -5.49 6.48
CA GLU A 225 23.40 -5.37 6.39
C GLU A 225 24.03 -5.53 7.78
N GLU A 226 23.54 -4.78 8.77
CA GLU A 226 24.03 -4.84 10.16
C GLU A 226 23.87 -6.25 10.76
N GLN A 227 22.79 -6.99 10.44
CA GLN A 227 22.60 -8.37 10.90
C GLN A 227 23.58 -9.36 10.24
N LEU A 228 23.82 -9.22 8.94
CA LEU A 228 24.77 -10.06 8.19
C LEU A 228 26.21 -9.83 8.67
N GLU A 229 26.60 -8.56 8.84
CA GLU A 229 27.90 -8.15 9.38
C GLU A 229 28.12 -8.69 10.80
N ALA A 230 27.12 -8.57 11.68
CA ALA A 230 27.20 -9.07 13.05
C ALA A 230 27.40 -10.60 13.13
N LYS A 231 26.94 -11.34 12.11
CA LYS A 231 27.14 -12.79 11.97
C LYS A 231 28.44 -13.15 11.21
N GLY A 232 29.18 -12.16 10.71
CA GLY A 232 30.40 -12.36 9.94
C GLY A 232 30.16 -13.03 8.58
N LEU A 233 28.98 -12.84 7.99
CA LEU A 233 28.61 -13.41 6.70
C LEU A 233 29.04 -12.49 5.55
N ASP A 234 29.54 -13.08 4.46
CA ASP A 234 29.89 -12.34 3.25
C ASP A 234 28.62 -12.02 2.46
N PHE A 235 28.50 -10.80 1.95
CA PHE A 235 27.34 -10.41 1.14
C PHE A 235 27.65 -9.38 0.05
N VAL A 236 26.83 -9.42 -1.00
CA VAL A 236 26.86 -8.45 -2.11
C VAL A 236 25.55 -7.69 -2.17
N THR A 237 25.65 -6.37 -2.31
CA THR A 237 24.51 -5.47 -2.48
C THR A 237 24.17 -5.30 -3.96
N VAL A 238 22.88 -5.46 -4.30
CA VAL A 238 22.36 -5.28 -5.66
C VAL A 238 21.14 -4.37 -5.65
N LEU A 239 21.16 -3.31 -6.45
CA LEU A 239 20.00 -2.44 -6.66
C LEU A 239 19.19 -2.93 -7.87
N MET A 240 17.90 -3.21 -7.71
CA MET A 240 17.07 -3.72 -8.81
C MET A 240 15.66 -3.15 -8.79
N SER A 241 15.17 -2.70 -9.96
CA SER A 241 13.77 -2.29 -10.10
C SER A 241 12.86 -3.52 -10.16
N GLU A 242 13.16 -4.43 -11.08
CA GLU A 242 12.44 -5.68 -11.25
C GLU A 242 13.36 -6.88 -11.01
N ILE A 243 12.91 -7.78 -10.14
CA ILE A 243 13.61 -8.98 -9.71
C ILE A 243 13.07 -10.17 -10.50
N PHE A 244 13.93 -10.78 -11.32
CA PHE A 244 13.58 -11.92 -12.16
C PHE A 244 14.58 -13.07 -11.95
N PRO A 245 14.14 -14.34 -12.06
CA PRO A 245 15.03 -15.50 -11.92
C PRO A 245 16.27 -15.41 -12.82
N GLN A 246 16.09 -14.99 -14.08
CA GLN A 246 17.18 -14.91 -15.06
C GLN A 246 18.23 -13.87 -14.68
N LYS A 247 17.84 -12.76 -14.01
CA LYS A 247 18.81 -11.75 -13.55
C LYS A 247 19.62 -12.26 -12.37
N LEU A 248 18.97 -12.94 -11.42
CA LEU A 248 19.65 -13.47 -10.24
C LEU A 248 20.57 -14.66 -10.58
N ALA A 249 20.22 -15.45 -11.60
CA ALA A 249 21.05 -16.54 -12.11
C ALA A 249 22.40 -16.07 -12.68
N LEU A 250 22.58 -14.77 -12.98
CA LEU A 250 23.85 -14.20 -13.44
C LEU A 250 24.91 -14.07 -12.34
N PHE A 251 24.55 -14.34 -11.07
CA PHE A 251 25.46 -14.29 -9.93
C PHE A 251 25.62 -15.70 -9.34
N PRO A 252 26.40 -16.59 -9.99
CA PRO A 252 26.51 -18.00 -9.60
C PRO A 252 27.12 -18.21 -8.22
N ASP A 253 27.90 -17.25 -7.73
CA ASP A 253 28.56 -17.31 -6.43
C ASP A 253 27.63 -16.98 -5.25
N ILE A 254 26.43 -16.44 -5.50
CA ILE A 254 25.45 -16.12 -4.45
C ILE A 254 24.64 -17.37 -4.10
N GLU A 255 24.62 -17.73 -2.83
CA GLU A 255 23.96 -18.96 -2.35
C GLU A 255 22.50 -18.72 -1.94
N VAL A 256 22.19 -17.49 -1.51
CA VAL A 256 20.86 -17.05 -1.05
C VAL A 256 20.64 -15.58 -1.37
N TRP A 257 19.40 -15.22 -1.69
CA TRP A 257 18.97 -13.85 -1.88
C TRP A 257 18.01 -13.40 -0.80
N VAL A 258 18.17 -12.17 -0.34
CA VAL A 258 17.19 -11.46 0.48
C VAL A 258 16.75 -10.22 -0.28
N GLN A 259 15.44 -10.04 -0.46
CA GLN A 259 14.90 -8.88 -1.17
C GLN A 259 14.16 -7.93 -0.23
N VAL A 260 14.56 -6.66 -0.27
CA VAL A 260 13.82 -5.55 0.33
C VAL A 260 13.05 -4.86 -0.79
N ALA A 261 11.94 -5.46 -1.22
CA ALA A 261 11.03 -4.97 -2.25
C ALA A 261 9.60 -5.51 -1.99
N CYS A 262 8.91 -6.03 -3.02
CA CYS A 262 7.60 -6.65 -2.86
C CYS A 262 7.70 -8.03 -2.18
N PRO A 263 7.10 -8.27 -0.99
CA PRO A 263 7.21 -9.55 -0.28
C PRO A 263 6.59 -10.74 -1.05
N ARG A 264 5.63 -10.47 -1.93
CA ARG A 264 4.96 -11.50 -2.74
C ARG A 264 5.87 -12.16 -3.77
N LEU A 265 6.99 -11.53 -4.14
CA LEU A 265 8.02 -12.17 -4.99
C LEU A 265 8.62 -13.40 -4.30
N SER A 266 8.93 -13.28 -3.00
CA SER A 266 9.43 -14.40 -2.22
C SER A 266 8.31 -15.41 -1.94
N ILE A 267 7.15 -14.94 -1.48
CA ILE A 267 6.06 -15.81 -1.00
C ILE A 267 5.47 -16.65 -2.15
N ASP A 268 5.14 -16.02 -3.28
CA ASP A 268 4.44 -16.71 -4.38
C ASP A 268 5.40 -17.29 -5.42
N TRP A 269 6.48 -16.56 -5.70
CA TRP A 269 7.38 -16.86 -6.82
C TRP A 269 8.74 -17.38 -6.37
N GLY A 270 8.96 -17.58 -5.06
CA GLY A 270 10.25 -18.00 -4.52
C GLY A 270 10.78 -19.31 -5.09
N SER A 271 9.89 -20.24 -5.48
CA SER A 271 10.24 -21.52 -6.11
C SER A 271 10.67 -21.39 -7.58
N ALA A 272 10.41 -20.26 -8.23
CA ALA A 272 10.87 -19.98 -9.58
C ALA A 272 12.36 -19.58 -9.63
N PHE A 273 12.98 -19.30 -8.47
CA PHE A 273 14.39 -18.96 -8.35
C PHE A 273 15.20 -20.22 -8.01
N GLU A 274 16.37 -20.35 -8.65
CA GLU A 274 17.27 -21.49 -8.40
C GLU A 274 17.84 -21.46 -6.97
N LYS A 275 18.13 -20.27 -6.46
CA LYS A 275 18.59 -20.03 -5.10
C LYS A 275 17.44 -19.48 -4.24
N PRO A 276 17.40 -19.76 -2.92
CA PRO A 276 16.36 -19.24 -2.05
C PRO A 276 16.24 -17.71 -2.16
N LEU A 277 15.03 -17.22 -2.39
CA LEU A 277 14.69 -15.80 -2.36
C LEU A 277 13.83 -15.51 -1.12
N LEU A 278 14.41 -14.84 -0.13
CA LEU A 278 13.78 -14.56 1.16
C LEU A 278 13.19 -13.16 1.23
N THR A 279 12.09 -13.03 1.98
CA THR A 279 11.64 -11.75 2.52
C THR A 279 12.59 -11.27 3.63
N PRO A 280 12.52 -9.99 4.04
CA PRO A 280 13.28 -9.49 5.19
C PRO A 280 12.96 -10.22 6.51
N TYR A 281 11.70 -10.62 6.69
CA TYR A 281 11.27 -11.41 7.85
C TYR A 281 11.95 -12.78 7.88
N GLU A 282 11.91 -13.50 6.75
CA GLU A 282 12.53 -14.83 6.64
C GLU A 282 14.04 -14.77 6.77
N ALA A 283 14.68 -13.70 6.29
CA ALA A 283 16.10 -13.46 6.53
C ALA A 283 16.39 -13.27 8.03
N ALA A 284 15.56 -12.51 8.74
CA ALA A 284 15.69 -12.38 10.20
C ALA A 284 15.51 -13.71 10.93
N VAL A 285 14.65 -14.61 10.43
CA VAL A 285 14.53 -15.98 10.96
C VAL A 285 15.77 -16.82 10.64
N ALA A 286 16.25 -16.80 9.40
CA ALA A 286 17.42 -17.55 8.95
C ALA A 286 18.72 -17.12 9.69
N LEU A 287 18.80 -15.84 10.06
CA LEU A 287 19.89 -15.27 10.86
C LEU A 287 19.68 -15.43 12.38
N GLU A 288 18.62 -16.12 12.81
CA GLU A 288 18.27 -16.39 14.20
C GLU A 288 18.06 -15.12 15.04
N VAL A 289 17.64 -14.02 14.40
CA VAL A 289 17.30 -12.76 15.07
C VAL A 289 15.90 -12.82 15.69
N VAL A 290 15.02 -13.61 15.08
CA VAL A 290 13.66 -13.87 15.55
C VAL A 290 13.29 -15.32 15.30
N SER A 291 12.45 -15.90 16.16
CA SER A 291 11.85 -17.20 15.90
C SER A 291 10.79 -17.11 14.80
N TRP A 292 10.51 -18.23 14.14
CA TRP A 292 9.37 -18.33 13.24
C TRP A 292 8.06 -17.93 13.94
N GLN A 293 7.28 -17.07 13.29
CA GLN A 293 5.99 -16.55 13.73
C GLN A 293 4.85 -17.37 13.11
N THR A 294 3.85 -17.66 13.94
CA THR A 294 2.61 -18.32 13.52
C THR A 294 1.43 -17.47 14.01
N PRO A 295 0.54 -16.99 13.12
CA PRO A 295 0.54 -17.20 11.67
C PRO A 295 1.68 -16.45 10.93
N TYR A 296 1.90 -16.77 9.66
CA TYR A 296 2.91 -16.11 8.83
C TYR A 296 2.58 -14.61 8.70
N PRO A 297 3.54 -13.70 8.93
CA PRO A 297 3.26 -12.27 9.00
C PRO A 297 3.02 -11.66 7.62
N MET A 298 1.96 -10.88 7.51
CA MET A 298 1.60 -10.10 6.31
C MET A 298 1.44 -8.63 6.70
N ASP A 299 2.48 -8.04 7.29
CA ASP A 299 2.44 -6.74 7.96
C ASP A 299 3.43 -5.71 7.39
N PHE A 300 3.89 -5.89 6.14
CA PHE A 300 5.02 -5.16 5.58
C PHE A 300 4.88 -3.62 5.67
N TYR A 301 3.72 -3.05 5.34
CA TYR A 301 3.46 -1.62 5.47
C TYR A 301 2.69 -1.22 6.74
N SER A 302 2.50 -2.16 7.68
CA SER A 302 1.85 -1.86 8.97
C SER A 302 2.60 -0.78 9.71
N ILE A 303 1.89 0.18 10.32
CA ILE A 303 2.51 1.16 11.23
C ILE A 303 2.90 0.56 12.60
N ARG A 304 2.44 -0.66 12.88
CA ARG A 304 2.81 -1.45 14.06
C ARG A 304 3.25 -2.84 13.60
N PRO A 305 4.38 -2.93 12.89
CA PRO A 305 4.86 -4.22 12.42
C PRO A 305 5.44 -5.04 13.58
N LEU A 306 5.54 -6.35 13.37
CA LEU A 306 6.01 -7.32 14.34
C LEU A 306 7.52 -7.25 14.59
N GLY A 307 8.28 -6.59 13.71
CA GLY A 307 9.71 -6.40 13.92
C GLY A 307 10.41 -5.49 12.92
N PRO A 308 11.73 -5.32 13.09
CA PRO A 308 12.55 -4.39 12.30
C PRO A 308 12.74 -4.81 10.84
N TRP A 309 12.25 -5.97 10.42
CA TRP A 309 12.21 -6.35 9.01
C TRP A 309 11.16 -5.58 8.18
N ALA A 310 10.29 -4.79 8.81
CA ALA A 310 9.26 -4.02 8.13
C ALA A 310 9.61 -2.51 8.06
N PRO A 311 9.35 -1.85 6.91
CA PRO A 311 9.70 -0.44 6.68
C PRO A 311 9.29 0.58 7.75
N ARG A 312 8.14 0.41 8.40
CA ARG A 312 7.60 1.40 9.35
C ARG A 312 7.90 1.10 10.82
N HIS A 313 8.74 0.11 11.12
CA HIS A 313 9.11 -0.24 12.49
C HIS A 313 9.72 0.98 13.23
N PRO A 314 9.42 1.22 14.51
CA PRO A 314 9.90 2.39 15.25
C PRO A 314 11.43 2.56 15.28
N GLN A 315 12.19 1.46 15.19
CA GLN A 315 13.66 1.51 15.11
C GLN A 315 14.17 2.26 13.87
N HIS A 316 13.38 2.30 12.80
CA HIS A 316 13.71 2.98 11.55
C HIS A 316 13.27 4.43 11.52
N GLN A 317 12.49 4.87 12.51
CA GLN A 317 12.03 6.23 12.59
C GLN A 317 13.14 7.10 13.20
N PRO A 318 13.37 8.32 12.68
CA PRO A 318 14.27 9.27 13.32
C PRO A 318 13.83 9.43 14.77
N GLN A 319 14.76 9.26 15.73
CA GLN A 319 14.45 9.58 17.12
C GLN A 319 13.97 11.02 17.16
N GLN A 320 12.69 11.23 17.47
CA GLN A 320 12.21 12.57 17.77
C GLN A 320 13.01 13.04 18.96
N THR A 321 13.90 14.01 18.74
CA THR A 321 14.49 14.77 19.83
C THR A 321 13.31 15.32 20.62
N LYS A 322 13.15 14.83 21.86
CA LYS A 322 12.18 15.40 22.79
C LYS A 322 12.58 16.86 22.97
N HIS A 323 11.98 17.77 22.22
CA HIS A 323 11.94 19.16 22.62
C HIS A 323 11.18 19.16 23.94
N SER A 324 11.93 19.21 25.04
CA SER A 324 11.38 19.48 26.36
C SER A 324 10.57 20.76 26.22
N ARG A 325 9.25 20.66 26.37
CA ARG A 325 8.43 21.82 26.66
C ARG A 325 8.91 22.31 28.02
N ASP A 326 9.80 23.29 27.97
CA ASP A 326 10.29 24.00 29.13
C ASP A 326 9.11 24.84 29.63
N THR A 327 8.29 24.24 30.50
CA THR A 327 7.25 24.94 31.25
C THR A 327 7.94 25.80 32.31
N ARG A 328 8.55 26.91 31.87
CA ARG A 328 8.88 28.02 32.75
C ARG A 328 7.72 29.00 32.72
N GLY A 329 7.02 29.07 33.84
CA GLY A 329 5.88 29.93 34.06
C GLY A 329 6.20 31.38 33.75
N CYS A 330 5.29 32.05 33.05
CA CYS A 330 5.28 33.50 32.95
C CYS A 330 4.04 34.00 33.72
N SER A 331 4.23 34.11 35.03
CA SER A 331 3.48 35.04 35.87
C SER A 331 4.29 36.34 35.87
N ALA A 332 3.76 37.41 35.27
CA ALA A 332 3.77 38.77 35.79
C ALA A 332 3.42 39.76 34.68
N ARG A 333 2.48 40.63 35.02
CA ARG A 333 2.12 41.84 34.28
C ARG A 333 3.34 42.75 34.13
N SER A 334 3.49 43.38 32.97
CA SER A 334 4.04 44.73 32.88
C SER A 334 3.30 45.51 31.79
N GLU A 335 2.63 46.57 32.24
CA GLU A 335 2.03 47.62 31.42
C GLU A 335 3.14 48.46 30.79
N ILE A 336 3.02 48.79 29.49
CA ILE A 336 3.70 49.94 28.86
C ILE A 336 2.73 50.56 27.82
N PRO A 337 2.65 51.90 27.70
CA PRO A 337 1.39 52.63 27.48
C PRO A 337 1.08 52.98 26.02
N LEU A 338 -0.21 53.18 25.77
CA LEU A 338 -0.78 53.75 24.55
C LEU A 338 -0.43 55.25 24.44
N THR A 339 0.11 55.65 23.28
CA THR A 339 0.04 57.04 22.80
C THR A 339 -0.68 57.08 21.45
N PRO A 340 -1.54 58.10 21.20
CA PRO A 340 -2.51 58.08 20.10
C PRO A 340 -2.03 58.86 18.87
N GLN A 341 -2.33 58.36 17.67
CA GLN A 341 -2.37 59.19 16.46
C GLN A 341 -3.58 58.85 15.59
N THR A 342 -4.61 59.68 15.78
CA THR A 342 -5.45 60.40 14.80
C THR A 342 -5.86 59.75 13.48
N ASP A 343 -7.18 59.72 13.30
CA ASP A 343 -7.99 59.43 12.12
C ASP A 343 -7.54 60.09 10.80
N SER A 344 -7.74 59.36 9.70
CA SER A 344 -8.49 59.86 8.54
C SER A 344 -8.81 58.74 7.55
N SER A 345 -10.10 58.43 7.42
CA SER A 345 -10.73 57.94 6.18
C SER A 345 -11.49 59.12 5.55
N PRO A 346 -11.89 59.14 4.26
CA PRO A 346 -12.86 58.16 3.75
C PRO A 346 -12.84 57.83 2.23
N SER A 347 -13.69 56.85 1.87
CA SER A 347 -14.47 56.72 0.61
C SER A 347 -13.69 56.36 -0.68
N SER A 348 -14.19 55.64 -1.69
CA SER A 348 -15.45 54.93 -1.99
C SER A 348 -15.29 54.31 -3.40
N THR A 349 -16.02 53.20 -3.71
CA THR A 349 -16.61 52.84 -5.04
C THR A 349 -15.67 52.70 -6.27
N GLN A 350 -15.71 51.72 -7.18
CA GLN A 350 -16.77 50.88 -7.78
C GLN A 350 -16.10 49.80 -8.68
N PRO A 351 -16.85 48.84 -9.26
CA PRO A 351 -16.33 47.65 -9.96
C PRO A 351 -16.19 47.83 -11.49
N CYS A 352 -15.26 47.10 -12.11
CA CYS A 352 -15.18 46.98 -13.57
C CYS A 352 -15.88 45.70 -14.04
N SER A 353 -17.10 45.87 -14.53
CA SER A 353 -17.74 45.02 -15.54
C SER A 353 -17.18 45.39 -16.92
N LEU A 354 -17.07 44.41 -17.83
CA LEU A 354 -17.41 44.55 -19.26
C LEU A 354 -17.24 43.19 -19.98
N ILE A 355 -18.39 42.59 -20.28
CA ILE A 355 -18.60 41.59 -21.34
C ILE A 355 -18.82 42.36 -22.65
N PRO A 356 -18.42 41.81 -23.80
CA PRO A 356 -19.28 41.86 -24.97
C PRO A 356 -19.69 40.47 -25.45
N SER A 357 -20.99 40.39 -25.71
CA SER A 357 -21.78 39.27 -26.21
C SER A 357 -21.51 38.94 -27.69
N CYS A 358 -21.55 37.63 -27.98
CA CYS A 358 -22.35 36.96 -29.01
C CYS A 358 -22.26 37.44 -30.48
N SER A 359 -21.74 36.56 -31.35
CA SER A 359 -22.33 36.35 -32.68
C SER A 359 -22.70 34.87 -32.81
N LYS A 360 -23.97 34.63 -33.13
CA LYS A 360 -24.55 33.32 -33.46
C LYS A 360 -24.26 33.03 -34.93
N GLY A 361 -23.71 31.86 -35.22
CA GLY A 361 -23.67 31.24 -36.54
C GLY A 361 -24.23 29.83 -36.43
N SER A 362 -25.32 29.58 -37.13
CA SER A 362 -26.17 28.39 -37.10
C SER A 362 -25.72 27.26 -38.03
N SER A 363 -26.19 26.04 -37.71
CA SER A 363 -26.36 24.84 -38.57
C SER A 363 -25.07 24.13 -39.02
N SER A 364 -24.97 22.81 -39.12
CA SER A 364 -25.96 21.77 -39.43
C SER A 364 -25.48 20.38 -38.95
N SER A 365 -26.46 19.53 -38.69
CA SER A 365 -26.48 18.08 -38.48
C SER A 365 -25.63 17.24 -39.44
N ALA A 366 -25.15 16.08 -38.96
CA ALA A 366 -25.42 14.77 -39.58
C ALA A 366 -25.09 13.63 -38.60
N LEU A 367 -25.94 12.61 -38.64
CA LEU A 367 -25.90 11.32 -37.95
C LEU A 367 -24.64 10.50 -38.25
#